data_AF-A0A1T4PB91-F1
#
_entry.id   AF-A0A1T4PB91-F1
#
_cell.length_a   1.000
_cell.length_b   1.000
_cell.length_c   1.000
_cell.angle_alpha   90.00
_cell.angle_beta   90.00
_cell.angle_gamma   90.00
#
_symmetry.space_group_name_H-M   'P 1'
#
loop_
_entity.id
_entity.type
_entity.pdbx_description
1 polymer ?
#
loop_
_entity_poly.entity_id
_entity_poly.type
_entity_poly.pdbx_seq_one_letter_code
_entity_poly.pdbx_strand_id
1 'polypeptide(L)'
;MNNTTKQKYELAERMLKGKIPAEEVQLMTGLDLEVIKKLEEDIAPMVRDAKILQGLDNKDLNIGEILYDNNGTDEDADKDY
;
A
#
# COMPACT_ATOMS: atom_id res chain seq x y z
N MET A 1 0.58 19.33 -18.87
CA MET A 1 1.89 18.92 -18.33
C MET A 1 2.55 18.00 -19.34
N ASN A 2 3.87 18.12 -19.53
CA ASN A 2 4.62 17.24 -20.44
C ASN A 2 4.75 15.83 -19.83
N ASN A 3 4.74 14.76 -20.66
CA ASN A 3 4.77 13.37 -20.17
C ASN A 3 5.95 13.08 -19.21
N THR A 4 7.11 13.64 -19.51
CA THR A 4 8.32 13.48 -18.70
C THR A 4 8.19 14.12 -17.33
N THR A 5 7.49 15.25 -17.22
CA THR A 5 7.27 15.92 -15.94
C THR A 5 6.38 15.05 -15.06
N LYS A 6 5.28 14.52 -15.60
CA LYS A 6 4.37 13.63 -14.84
C LYS A 6 5.10 12.40 -14.27
N GLN A 7 5.97 11.78 -15.06
CA GLN A 7 6.74 10.62 -14.63
C GLN A 7 7.69 10.94 -13.47
N LYS A 8 8.30 12.13 -13.44
CA LYS A 8 9.15 12.54 -12.32
C LYS A 8 8.36 12.69 -11.02
N TYR A 9 7.15 13.23 -11.10
CA TYR A 9 6.26 13.35 -9.95
C TYR A 9 5.78 11.97 -9.46
N GLU A 10 5.36 11.09 -10.35
CA GLU A 10 4.96 9.72 -9.98
C GLU A 10 6.12 8.92 -9.36
N LEU A 11 7.34 9.11 -9.86
CA LEU A 11 8.54 8.49 -9.29
C LEU A 11 8.83 9.03 -7.88
N ALA A 12 8.81 10.36 -7.70
CA ALA A 12 9.00 11.00 -6.40
C ALA A 12 7.95 10.52 -5.38
N GLU A 13 6.69 10.43 -5.79
CA GLU A 13 5.58 9.97 -4.95
C GLU A 13 5.81 8.52 -4.47
N ARG A 14 6.25 7.62 -5.35
CA ARG A 14 6.59 6.23 -4.97
C ARG A 14 7.76 6.15 -4.01
N MET A 15 8.79 6.96 -4.21
CA MET A 15 9.96 7.00 -3.34
C MET A 15 9.63 7.53 -1.94
N LEU A 16 8.84 8.59 -1.86
CA LEU A 16 8.36 9.15 -0.58
C LEU A 16 7.43 8.18 0.16
N LYS A 17 6.55 7.47 -0.55
CA LYS A 17 5.76 6.36 0.02
C LYS A 17 6.65 5.23 0.59
N GLY A 18 7.79 4.99 -0.06
CA GLY A 18 8.84 4.07 0.40
C GLY A 18 9.70 4.59 1.57
N LYS A 19 9.41 5.80 2.10
CA LYS A 19 10.17 6.48 3.16
C LYS A 19 11.62 6.82 2.78
N ILE A 20 11.88 7.06 1.51
CA ILE A 20 13.18 7.57 1.04
C ILE A 20 13.30 9.06 1.43
N PRO A 21 14.44 9.52 1.96
CA PRO A 21 14.62 10.92 2.36
C PRO A 21 14.43 11.90 1.20
N ALA A 22 13.80 13.04 1.46
CA ALA A 22 13.50 14.07 0.45
C ALA A 22 14.75 14.56 -0.33
N GLU A 23 15.91 14.60 0.31
CA GLU A 23 17.20 14.97 -0.30
C GLU A 23 17.63 13.96 -1.38
N GLU A 24 17.40 12.66 -1.12
CA GLU A 24 17.73 11.59 -2.06
C GLU A 24 16.71 11.55 -3.21
N VAL A 25 15.43 11.79 -2.91
CA VAL A 25 14.38 11.95 -3.93
C VAL A 25 14.66 13.14 -4.85
N GLN A 26 15.15 14.26 -4.31
CA GLN A 26 15.58 15.42 -5.10
C GLN A 26 16.69 15.03 -6.08
N LEU A 27 17.70 14.31 -5.58
CA LEU A 27 18.85 13.89 -6.37
C LEU A 27 18.46 12.96 -7.51
N MET A 28 17.49 12.07 -7.29
CA MET A 28 17.03 11.11 -8.30
C MET A 28 16.04 11.69 -9.33
N THR A 29 15.17 12.60 -8.91
CA THR A 29 14.07 13.12 -9.75
C THR A 29 14.39 14.47 -10.40
N GLY A 30 15.31 15.22 -9.79
CA GLY A 30 15.66 16.59 -10.17
C GLY A 30 14.51 17.58 -9.95
N LEU A 31 13.56 17.25 -9.07
CA LEU A 31 12.50 18.16 -8.66
C LEU A 31 12.98 19.08 -7.53
N ASP A 32 12.39 20.28 -7.43
CA ASP A 32 12.71 21.20 -6.35
C ASP A 32 12.34 20.63 -4.98
N LEU A 33 13.17 20.93 -3.99
CA LEU A 33 12.98 20.43 -2.62
C LEU A 33 11.65 20.88 -2.02
N GLU A 34 11.17 22.09 -2.35
CA GLU A 34 9.86 22.60 -1.91
C GLU A 34 8.70 21.75 -2.46
N VAL A 35 8.81 21.29 -3.70
CA VAL A 35 7.79 20.44 -4.33
C VAL A 35 7.75 19.07 -3.66
N ILE A 36 8.93 18.51 -3.36
CA ILE A 36 9.06 17.22 -2.70
C ILE A 36 8.52 17.28 -1.27
N LYS A 37 8.79 18.36 -0.52
CA LYS A 37 8.22 18.56 0.82
C LYS A 37 6.69 18.64 0.81
N LYS A 38 6.10 19.34 -0.16
CA LYS A 38 4.64 19.36 -0.32
C LYS A 38 4.07 17.97 -0.62
N LEU A 39 4.72 17.22 -1.52
CA LEU A 39 4.36 15.83 -1.79
C LEU A 39 4.46 14.96 -0.54
N GLU A 40 5.49 15.16 0.28
CA GLU A 40 5.67 14.42 1.53
C GLU A 40 4.55 14.71 2.54
N GLU A 41 4.15 15.98 2.68
CA GLU A 41 3.01 16.39 3.52
C GLU A 41 1.69 15.77 3.04
N ASP A 42 1.47 15.69 1.73
CA ASP A 42 0.27 15.06 1.15
C ASP A 42 0.28 13.52 1.32
N ILE A 43 1.46 12.89 1.25
CA ILE A 43 1.63 11.42 1.34
C ILE A 43 1.63 10.93 2.79
N ALA A 44 2.11 11.72 3.75
CA ALA A 44 2.18 11.37 5.16
C ALA A 44 0.85 10.86 5.75
N PRO A 45 -0.32 11.50 5.54
CA PRO A 45 -1.59 10.96 5.99
C PRO A 45 -1.95 9.65 5.30
N MET A 46 -1.71 9.51 3.99
CA MET A 46 -1.99 8.25 3.27
C MET A 46 -1.15 7.07 3.79
N VAL A 47 0.14 7.29 4.06
CA VAL A 47 1.02 6.25 4.60
C VAL A 47 0.65 5.91 6.05
N ARG A 48 0.22 6.92 6.83
CA ARG A 48 -0.30 6.71 8.18
C ARG A 48 -1.58 5.88 8.16
N ASP A 49 -2.51 6.21 7.28
CA ASP A 49 -3.79 5.50 7.14
C ASP A 49 -3.59 4.08 6.61
N ALA A 50 -2.70 3.89 5.63
CA ALA A 50 -2.31 2.56 5.16
C ALA A 50 -1.66 1.71 6.26
N LYS A 51 -0.85 2.32 7.13
CA LYS A 51 -0.26 1.64 8.29
C LYS A 51 -1.32 1.28 9.34
N ILE A 52 -2.32 2.13 9.54
CA ILE A 52 -3.47 1.84 10.42
C ILE A 52 -4.24 0.65 9.84
N LEU A 53 -4.53 0.63 8.54
CA LEU A 53 -5.20 -0.47 7.85
C LEU A 53 -4.41 -1.79 7.87
N GLN A 54 -3.09 -1.75 7.70
CA GLN A 54 -2.24 -2.94 7.81
C GLN A 54 -2.17 -3.52 9.23
N GLY A 55 -2.48 -2.72 10.25
CA GLY A 55 -2.53 -3.17 11.64
C GLY A 55 -3.86 -3.77 12.05
N LEU A 56 -4.88 -3.74 11.19
CA LEU A 56 -6.19 -4.33 11.46
C LEU A 56 -6.18 -5.79 11.01
N ASP A 57 -6.42 -6.70 11.96
CA ASP A 57 -6.68 -8.12 11.67
C ASP A 57 -8.15 -8.33 11.27
N ASN A 58 -8.48 -9.50 10.73
CA ASN A 58 -9.85 -9.89 10.38
C ASN A 58 -10.82 -9.81 11.57
N LYS A 59 -10.28 -9.97 12.78
CA LYS A 59 -11.00 -9.78 14.05
C LYS A 59 -11.34 -8.31 14.30
N ASP A 60 -10.48 -7.38 13.90
CA ASP A 60 -10.69 -5.94 14.05
C ASP A 60 -11.65 -5.40 12.99
N LEU A 61 -11.64 -5.99 11.79
CA LEU A 61 -12.48 -5.58 10.66
C LEU A 61 -13.85 -6.28 10.62
N ASN A 62 -14.15 -7.15 11.59
CA ASN A 62 -15.41 -7.91 11.68
C ASN A 62 -15.78 -8.64 10.36
N ILE A 63 -14.77 -9.10 9.61
CA ILE A 63 -14.94 -9.77 8.30
C ILE A 63 -15.26 -11.27 8.49
N GLY A 64 -15.28 -11.75 9.74
CA GLY A 64 -15.44 -13.16 10.05
C GLY A 64 -14.18 -13.98 9.73
N GLU A 65 -14.24 -15.28 9.98
CA GLU A 65 -13.15 -16.20 9.64
C GLU A 65 -13.10 -16.37 8.12
N ILE A 66 -11.93 -16.12 7.51
CA ILE A 66 -11.75 -16.18 6.05
C ILE A 66 -11.86 -17.62 5.53
N LEU A 67 -11.56 -18.60 6.37
CA LEU A 67 -11.59 -20.01 6.03
C LEU A 67 -12.72 -20.69 6.82
N TYR A 68 -13.92 -20.68 6.24
CA TYR A 68 -14.94 -21.66 6.64
C TYR A 68 -14.57 -22.99 6.02
N ASP A 69 -14.19 -23.96 6.86
CA ASP A 69 -14.15 -25.35 6.46
C ASP A 69 -15.59 -25.83 6.22
N ASN A 70 -16.05 -25.66 4.99
CA ASN A 70 -17.36 -26.11 4.51
C ASN A 70 -17.30 -27.55 3.99
N ASN A 71 -16.16 -28.25 4.13
CA ASN A 71 -15.89 -29.53 3.49
C ASN A 71 -16.67 -30.71 4.13
N GLY A 72 -17.99 -30.55 4.32
CA GLY A 72 -18.93 -31.64 4.58
C GLY A 72 -19.19 -32.52 3.34
N THR A 73 -18.29 -32.50 2.34
CA THR A 73 -18.36 -33.37 1.16
C THR A 73 -17.53 -34.64 1.31
N ASP A 74 -16.86 -34.84 2.45
CA ASP A 74 -15.94 -35.99 2.65
C ASP A 74 -16.67 -37.26 3.13
N GLU A 75 -17.79 -37.13 3.86
CA GLU A 75 -18.50 -38.32 4.41
C GLU A 75 -19.22 -39.16 3.35
N ASP A 76 -19.49 -38.61 2.16
CA ASP A 76 -20.06 -39.37 1.05
C ASP A 76 -18.99 -39.88 0.06
N ALA A 77 -17.78 -39.29 0.05
CA ALA A 77 -16.67 -39.74 -0.79
C ALA A 77 -15.99 -41.00 -0.23
N ASP A 78 -16.00 -41.18 1.10
CA ASP A 78 -15.42 -42.34 1.79
C ASP A 78 -16.33 -43.58 1.78
N LYS A 79 -17.59 -43.49 1.32
CA LYS A 79 -18.51 -44.64 1.26
C LYS A 79 -18.29 -45.55 0.04
N ASP A 80 -17.53 -45.10 -0.94
CA ASP A 80 -17.26 -45.83 -2.19
C ASP A 80 -15.90 -46.58 -2.19
N TYR A 81 -15.24 -46.72 -1.03
CA TYR A 81 -14.04 -47.56 -0.84
C TYR A 81 -14.22 -48.68 0.19
#